data_AF-A0A8T5BE60-F1
#
_entry.id   AF-A0A8T5BE60-F1
#
_cell.length_a   1.000
_cell.length_b   1.000
_cell.length_c   1.000
_cell.angle_alpha   90.00
_cell.angle_beta   90.00
_cell.angle_gamma   90.00
#
_symmetry.space_group_name_H-M   'P 1'
#
loop_
_entity.id
_entity.type
_entity.pdbx_description
1 polymer ?
#
loop_
_entity_poly.entity_id
_entity_poly.type
_entity_poly.pdbx_seq_one_letter_code
_entity_poly.pdbx_strand_id
1 'polypeptide(L)'
;MKTLFGEVVVPRRVYFEVTTNGRSAESILISEALRDGWLKISEEEVESTNLLASRAGIHLGEAEAILLAQKLGTELIIDEREGSATAQIFGVRPIGTIAVLLLALARDKLTFNEFKECLDRLISLGFWLSVDIYREALEAARTVENREKPL
;
A
#
# COMPACT_ATOMS: atom_id res chain seq x y z
N MET A 1 7.38 2.62 -5.90
CA MET A 1 7.55 2.87 -4.45
C MET A 1 8.67 3.87 -4.16
N LYS A 2 9.96 3.52 -4.31
CA LYS A 2 11.11 4.44 -4.13
C LYS A 2 10.94 5.81 -4.79
N THR A 3 10.58 5.82 -6.08
CA THR A 3 10.38 7.06 -6.86
C THR A 3 9.12 7.84 -6.49
N LEU A 4 8.17 7.23 -5.79
CA LEU A 4 6.89 7.86 -5.41
C LEU A 4 6.92 8.43 -4.00
N PHE A 5 7.58 7.74 -3.08
CA PHE A 5 7.53 8.06 -1.65
C PHE A 5 8.89 8.44 -1.08
N GLY A 6 10.00 8.14 -1.78
CA GLY A 6 11.36 8.31 -1.28
C GLY A 6 11.71 7.25 -0.23
N GLU A 7 10.86 7.11 0.78
CA GLU A 7 10.97 6.17 1.89
C GLU A 7 9.62 5.52 2.20
N VAL A 8 9.64 4.24 2.59
CA VAL A 8 8.47 3.49 3.06
C VAL A 8 8.87 2.73 4.32
N VAL A 9 8.08 2.89 5.37
CA VAL A 9 8.27 2.19 6.64
C VAL A 9 7.33 1.00 6.70
N VAL A 10 7.85 -0.16 7.08
CA VAL A 10 7.10 -1.41 7.25
C VAL A 10 7.12 -1.81 8.72
N PRO A 11 5.97 -2.13 9.33
CA PRO A 11 5.92 -2.68 10.67
C PRO A 11 6.68 -4.00 10.75
N ARG A 12 7.37 -4.23 11.87
CA ARG A 12 8.23 -5.39 12.05
C ARG A 12 7.45 -6.71 11.91
N ARG A 13 6.20 -6.76 12.37
CA ARG A 13 5.34 -7.93 12.22
C ARG A 13 5.01 -8.24 10.77
N VAL A 14 4.67 -7.22 9.99
CA VAL A 14 4.37 -7.35 8.56
C VAL A 14 5.60 -7.86 7.80
N TYR A 15 6.78 -7.31 8.11
CA TYR A 15 8.03 -7.81 7.54
C TYR A 15 8.26 -9.30 7.85
N PHE A 16 8.08 -9.72 9.09
CA PHE A 16 8.27 -11.12 9.47
C PHE A 16 7.25 -12.05 8.83
N GLU A 17 5.98 -11.65 8.75
CA GLU A 17 4.93 -12.44 8.10
C GLU A 17 5.31 -12.79 6.65
N VAL A 18 5.80 -11.81 5.89
CA VAL A 18 6.18 -12.02 4.49
C VAL A 18 7.51 -12.77 4.35
N THR A 19 8.43 -12.65 5.30
CA THR A 19 9.77 -13.25 5.20
C THR A 19 9.93 -14.62 5.87
N THR A 20 8.98 -15.04 6.70
CA THR A 20 9.07 -16.30 7.49
C THR A 20 9.21 -17.55 6.61
N ASN A 21 8.69 -17.54 5.38
CA ASN A 21 8.74 -18.68 4.47
C ASN A 21 9.99 -18.75 3.57
N GLY A 22 10.99 -17.88 3.76
CA GLY A 22 12.35 -17.95 3.19
C GLY A 22 12.49 -18.33 1.70
N ARG A 23 12.97 -17.38 0.87
CA ARG A 23 13.23 -17.51 -0.59
C ARG A 23 12.00 -17.46 -1.52
N SER A 24 10.90 -16.86 -1.08
CA SER A 24 9.86 -16.43 -2.03
C SER A 24 10.36 -15.26 -2.88
N ALA A 25 9.75 -15.04 -4.05
CA ALA A 25 10.05 -13.86 -4.88
C ALA A 25 9.82 -12.55 -4.08
N GLU A 26 8.81 -12.49 -3.20
CA GLU A 26 8.58 -11.32 -2.35
C GLU A 26 9.73 -11.08 -1.39
N SER A 27 10.27 -12.14 -0.76
CA SER A 27 11.38 -12.00 0.18
C SER A 27 12.65 -11.45 -0.46
N ILE A 28 12.89 -11.77 -1.74
CA ILE A 28 14.01 -11.22 -2.53
C ILE A 28 13.79 -9.74 -2.80
N LEU A 29 12.60 -9.37 -3.30
CA LEU A 29 12.25 -7.96 -3.59
C LEU A 29 12.32 -7.08 -2.34
N ILE A 30 11.83 -7.57 -1.20
CA ILE A 30 11.92 -6.87 0.09
C ILE A 30 13.40 -6.71 0.50
N SER A 31 14.21 -7.76 0.38
CA SER A 31 15.63 -7.70 0.74
C SER A 31 16.43 -6.71 -0.12
N GLU A 32 16.11 -6.63 -1.41
CA GLU A 32 16.67 -5.63 -2.33
C GLU A 32 16.23 -4.21 -1.93
N ALA A 33 14.95 -4.01 -1.64
CA ALA A 33 14.41 -2.73 -1.23
C ALA A 33 15.03 -2.21 0.09
N LEU A 34 15.30 -3.10 1.05
CA LEU A 34 16.01 -2.79 2.29
C LEU A 34 17.47 -2.41 2.02
N ARG A 35 18.16 -3.16 1.14
CA ARG A 35 19.55 -2.88 0.76
C ARG A 35 19.68 -1.53 0.06
N ASP A 36 18.71 -1.18 -0.77
CA ASP A 36 18.62 0.10 -1.46
C ASP A 36 18.23 1.26 -0.52
N GLY A 37 17.88 0.97 0.73
CA GLY A 37 17.67 1.94 1.82
C GLY A 37 16.34 2.69 1.81
N TRP A 38 15.48 2.47 0.81
CA TRP A 38 14.19 3.16 0.71
C TRP A 38 13.06 2.44 1.45
N LEU A 39 13.20 1.13 1.67
CA LEU A 39 12.33 0.40 2.59
C LEU A 39 13.01 0.35 3.95
N LYS A 40 12.29 0.66 5.02
CA LYS A 40 12.78 0.57 6.40
C LYS A 40 11.87 -0.30 7.24
N ILE A 41 12.46 -1.17 8.04
CA ILE A 41 11.74 -1.89 9.09
C ILE A 41 11.68 -0.96 10.29
N SER A 42 10.48 -0.73 10.81
CA SER A 42 10.33 0.07 12.03
C SER A 42 10.92 -0.64 13.24
N GLU A 43 11.71 0.10 14.03
CA GLU A 43 12.16 -0.31 15.37
C GLU A 43 11.24 0.24 16.47
N GLU A 44 10.30 1.12 16.12
CA GLU A 44 9.36 1.73 17.05
C GLU A 44 8.42 0.67 17.63
N GLU A 45 8.32 0.63 18.95
CA GLU A 45 7.28 -0.11 19.64
C GLU A 45 5.96 0.67 19.60
N VAL A 46 4.88 -0.05 19.31
CA VAL A 46 3.51 0.45 19.36
C VAL A 46 2.71 -0.35 20.38
N GLU A 47 2.12 0.36 21.33
CA GLU A 47 1.32 -0.24 22.39
C GLU A 47 -0.11 -0.52 21.90
N SER A 48 -0.85 -1.37 22.61
CA SER A 48 -2.27 -1.65 22.34
C SER A 48 -2.59 -2.36 21.00
N THR A 49 -1.60 -2.84 20.24
CA THR A 49 -1.82 -3.60 18.98
C THR A 49 -2.81 -4.75 19.14
N ASN A 50 -2.66 -5.58 20.19
CA ASN A 50 -3.56 -6.71 20.44
C ASN A 50 -5.00 -6.26 20.75
N LEU A 51 -5.15 -5.17 21.51
CA LEU A 51 -6.44 -4.62 21.87
C LEU A 51 -7.15 -4.05 20.64
N LEU A 52 -6.43 -3.29 19.81
CA LEU A 52 -6.96 -2.74 18.57
C LEU A 52 -7.38 -3.84 17.61
N ALA A 53 -6.49 -4.81 17.34
CA ALA A 53 -6.79 -5.94 16.46
C ALA A 53 -8.06 -6.68 16.91
N SER A 54 -8.17 -6.99 18.20
CA SER A 54 -9.33 -7.69 18.75
C SER A 54 -10.62 -6.87 18.69
N ARG A 55 -10.58 -5.56 18.91
CA ARG A 55 -11.79 -4.72 18.93
C ARG A 55 -12.26 -4.29 17.55
N ALA A 56 -11.33 -4.03 16.63
CA ALA A 56 -11.63 -3.65 15.26
C ALA A 56 -11.85 -4.85 14.35
N GLY A 57 -11.49 -6.07 14.78
CA GLY A 57 -11.62 -7.27 13.98
C GLY A 57 -10.64 -7.31 12.80
N ILE A 58 -9.44 -6.74 12.98
CA ILE A 58 -8.39 -6.65 11.97
C ILE A 58 -7.17 -7.49 12.36
N HIS A 59 -6.30 -7.78 11.41
CA HIS A 59 -5.09 -8.54 11.67
C HIS A 59 -4.08 -7.74 12.53
N LEU A 60 -3.22 -8.46 13.26
CA LEU A 60 -2.20 -7.83 14.11
C LEU A 60 -1.23 -6.95 13.30
N GLY A 61 -0.91 -7.35 12.07
CA GLY A 61 -0.05 -6.56 11.18
C GLY A 61 -0.70 -5.23 10.79
N GLU A 62 -2.01 -5.22 10.53
CA GLU A 62 -2.78 -4.01 10.19
C GLU A 62 -2.90 -3.07 11.39
N ALA A 63 -3.24 -3.61 12.57
CA ALA A 63 -3.29 -2.84 13.80
C ALA A 63 -1.94 -2.19 14.11
N GLU A 64 -0.84 -2.93 13.94
CA GLU A 64 0.53 -2.40 14.11
C GLU A 64 0.83 -1.28 13.10
N ALA A 65 0.43 -1.47 11.84
CA ALA A 65 0.62 -0.48 10.78
C ALA A 65 -0.15 0.82 11.04
N ILE A 66 -1.40 0.73 11.50
CA ILE A 66 -2.24 1.90 11.83
C ILE A 66 -1.64 2.69 12.98
N LEU A 67 -1.31 2.02 14.08
CA LEU A 67 -0.74 2.67 15.26
C LEU A 67 0.63 3.28 14.95
N LEU A 68 1.44 2.61 14.13
CA LEU A 68 2.72 3.13 13.71
C LEU A 68 2.56 4.36 12.81
N ALA A 69 1.67 4.30 11.82
CA ALA A 69 1.39 5.44 10.94
C ALA A 69 0.87 6.65 11.74
N GLN A 70 0.01 6.41 12.73
CA GLN A 70 -0.46 7.44 13.65
C GLN A 70 0.70 8.06 14.46
N LYS A 71 1.57 7.23 15.03
CA LYS A 71 2.73 7.67 15.83
C LYS A 71 3.70 8.51 14.99
N LEU A 72 3.96 8.10 13.75
CA LEU A 72 4.87 8.77 12.84
C LEU A 72 4.25 9.98 12.12
N GLY A 73 2.93 10.19 12.23
CA GLY A 73 2.22 11.26 11.54
C GLY A 73 2.26 11.11 10.01
N THR A 74 2.20 9.87 9.51
CA THR A 74 2.31 9.55 8.08
C THR A 74 1.05 8.87 7.56
N GLU A 75 0.93 8.81 6.23
CA GLU A 75 -0.11 8.06 5.52
C GLU A 75 0.19 6.56 5.58
N LEU A 76 -0.87 5.74 5.45
CA LEU A 76 -0.79 4.28 5.52
C LEU A 76 -1.21 3.66 4.20
N ILE A 77 -0.43 2.72 3.66
CA ILE A 77 -0.88 1.88 2.54
C ILE A 77 -1.60 0.66 3.11
N ILE A 78 -2.87 0.49 2.75
CA ILE A 78 -3.72 -0.62 3.21
C ILE A 78 -4.88 -0.83 2.24
N ASP A 79 -5.17 -2.09 1.89
CA ASP A 79 -6.24 -2.45 0.94
C ASP A 79 -7.47 -3.07 1.64
N GLU A 80 -7.31 -3.66 2.82
CA GLU A 80 -8.43 -4.28 3.54
C GLU A 80 -9.40 -3.21 4.04
N ARG A 81 -10.70 -3.45 3.86
CA ARG A 81 -11.75 -2.45 4.12
C ARG A 81 -11.84 -2.11 5.61
N GLU A 82 -11.79 -3.12 6.47
CA GLU A 82 -11.87 -3.00 7.93
C GLU A 82 -10.64 -2.26 8.47
N GLY A 83 -9.46 -2.56 7.94
CA GLY A 83 -8.22 -1.85 8.24
C GLY A 83 -8.26 -0.38 7.81
N SER A 84 -8.72 -0.10 6.58
CA SER A 84 -8.86 1.26 6.05
C SER A 84 -9.84 2.12 6.87
N ALA A 85 -11.00 1.57 7.22
CA ALA A 85 -11.97 2.25 8.09
C ALA A 85 -11.40 2.53 9.48
N THR A 86 -10.66 1.56 10.04
CA THR A 86 -10.00 1.73 11.34
C THR A 86 -8.91 2.81 11.29
N ALA A 87 -8.09 2.85 10.23
CA ALA A 87 -7.09 3.89 10.03
C ALA A 87 -7.70 5.30 10.06
N GLN A 88 -8.83 5.49 9.37
CA GLN A 88 -9.55 6.76 9.35
C GLN A 88 -10.07 7.18 10.73
N ILE A 89 -10.61 6.24 11.52
CA ILE A 89 -11.04 6.50 12.91
C ILE A 89 -9.87 6.99 13.76
N PHE A 90 -8.66 6.49 13.50
CA PHE A 90 -7.43 6.88 14.20
C PHE A 90 -6.78 8.15 13.62
N GLY A 91 -7.42 8.82 12.66
CA GLY A 91 -6.90 10.03 12.03
C GLY A 91 -5.74 9.77 11.06
N VAL A 92 -5.54 8.52 10.64
CA VAL A 92 -4.54 8.12 9.64
C VAL A 92 -5.21 8.06 8.28
N ARG A 93 -4.58 8.67 7.26
CA ARG A 93 -5.08 8.61 5.88
C ARG A 93 -4.68 7.28 5.22
N PRO A 94 -5.63 6.38 4.88
CA PRO A 94 -5.31 5.17 4.13
C PRO A 94 -5.16 5.47 2.63
N ILE A 95 -4.28 4.72 1.98
CA ILE A 95 -4.02 4.73 0.55
C ILE A 95 -4.07 3.28 0.06
N GLY A 96 -5.01 2.94 -0.83
CA GLY A 96 -5.06 1.62 -1.46
C GLY A 96 -4.06 1.49 -2.62
N THR A 97 -3.76 0.26 -3.01
CA THR A 97 -2.86 -0.08 -4.11
C THR A 97 -3.24 0.60 -5.43
N ILE A 98 -4.53 0.70 -5.74
CA ILE A 98 -5.00 1.39 -6.96
C ILE A 98 -4.67 2.89 -6.91
N ALA A 99 -4.80 3.52 -5.74
CA ALA A 99 -4.43 4.91 -5.56
C ALA A 99 -2.92 5.12 -5.72
N VAL A 100 -2.09 4.15 -5.30
CA VAL A 100 -0.64 4.17 -5.56
C VAL A 100 -0.34 4.09 -7.05
N LEU A 101 -1.04 3.25 -7.81
CA LEU A 101 -0.89 3.15 -9.26
C LEU A 101 -1.33 4.44 -9.98
N LEU A 102 -2.45 5.04 -9.54
CA LEU A 102 -2.92 6.33 -10.07
C LEU A 102 -1.92 7.45 -9.77
N LEU A 103 -1.31 7.45 -8.57
CA LEU A 103 -0.26 8.40 -8.22
C LEU A 103 0.99 8.22 -9.08
N ALA A 104 1.32 6.99 -9.45
CA ALA A 104 2.43 6.70 -10.35
C ALA A 104 2.16 7.23 -11.76
N LEU A 105 0.95 7.03 -12.28
CA LEU A 105 0.50 7.59 -13.55
C LEU A 105 0.54 9.13 -13.53
N ALA A 106 0.01 9.75 -12.47
CA ALA A 106 -0.01 11.21 -12.30
C ALA A 106 1.37 11.86 -12.09
N ARG A 107 2.44 11.07 -12.05
CA ARG A 107 3.83 11.54 -11.90
C ARG A 107 4.71 11.06 -13.05
N ASP A 108 4.10 10.65 -14.16
CA ASP A 108 4.76 10.10 -15.35
C ASP A 108 5.69 8.93 -15.04
N LYS A 109 5.33 8.12 -14.04
CA LYS A 109 6.06 6.88 -13.70
C LYS A 109 5.42 5.66 -14.34
N LEU A 110 4.20 5.79 -14.84
CA LEU A 110 3.49 4.82 -15.66
C LEU A 110 2.80 5.56 -16.80
N THR A 111 2.66 4.91 -17.94
CA THR A 111 1.70 5.27 -18.98
C THR A 111 0.32 4.68 -18.66
N PHE A 112 -0.72 5.14 -19.36
CA PHE A 112 -2.06 4.55 -19.21
C PHE A 112 -2.08 3.03 -19.49
N ASN A 113 -1.32 2.58 -20.50
CA ASN A 113 -1.23 1.16 -20.85
C ASN A 113 -0.54 0.35 -19.74
N GLU A 114 0.58 0.84 -19.20
CA GLU A 114 1.26 0.18 -18.08
C GLU A 114 0.39 0.16 -16.82
N PHE A 115 -0.35 1.23 -16.53
CA PHE A 115 -1.33 1.26 -15.45
C PHE A 115 -2.38 0.15 -15.61
N LYS A 116 -2.95 0.01 -16.82
CA LYS A 116 -3.93 -1.04 -17.11
C LYS A 116 -3.31 -2.43 -16.99
N GLU A 117 -2.10 -2.64 -17.51
CA GLU A 117 -1.38 -3.91 -17.36
C GLU A 117 -1.10 -4.26 -15.89
N CYS A 118 -0.81 -3.26 -15.04
CA CYS A 118 -0.66 -3.47 -13.60
C CYS A 118 -1.96 -3.93 -12.96
N LEU A 119 -3.10 -3.31 -13.29
CA LEU A 119 -4.42 -3.75 -12.80
C LEU A 119 -4.73 -5.18 -13.24
N ASP A 120 -4.52 -5.49 -14.52
CA ASP A 120 -4.76 -6.81 -15.09
C ASP A 120 -3.87 -7.87 -14.40
N ARG A 121 -2.61 -7.51 -14.09
CA ARG A 121 -1.70 -8.37 -13.32
C ARG A 121 -2.15 -8.59 -11.89
N LEU A 122 -2.61 -7.56 -11.18
CA LEU A 122 -3.12 -7.68 -9.82
C LEU A 122 -4.26 -8.70 -9.75
N ILE A 123 -5.24 -8.60 -10.66
CA ILE A 123 -6.35 -9.55 -10.76
C ILE A 123 -5.84 -10.96 -11.02
N SER A 124 -4.89 -11.14 -11.95
CA SER A 124 -4.33 -12.46 -12.26
C SER A 124 -3.60 -13.13 -11.08
N LEU A 125 -3.09 -12.32 -10.15
CA LEU A 125 -2.44 -12.77 -8.92
C LEU A 125 -3.42 -12.97 -7.75
N GLY A 126 -4.71 -12.78 -7.98
CA GLY A 126 -5.77 -13.01 -6.99
C GLY A 126 -6.20 -11.76 -6.21
N PHE A 127 -5.74 -10.56 -6.59
CA PHE A 127 -6.23 -9.32 -5.99
C PHE A 127 -7.73 -9.15 -6.29
N TRP A 128 -8.53 -9.04 -5.23
CA TRP A 128 -9.98 -8.92 -5.39
C TRP A 128 -10.35 -7.50 -5.84
N LEU A 129 -10.85 -7.40 -7.07
CA LEU A 129 -11.28 -6.15 -7.66
C LEU A 129 -12.60 -6.37 -8.39
N SER A 130 -13.65 -5.66 -7.97
CA SER A 130 -14.93 -5.74 -8.67
C SER A 130 -14.82 -5.10 -10.06
N VAL A 131 -15.69 -5.51 -10.98
CA VAL A 131 -15.75 -4.94 -12.34
C VAL A 131 -16.00 -3.43 -12.30
N ASP A 132 -16.81 -2.97 -11.35
CA ASP A 132 -17.13 -1.55 -11.19
C ASP A 132 -15.90 -0.76 -10.73
N ILE A 133 -15.17 -1.22 -9.71
CA ILE A 133 -13.95 -0.55 -9.25
C ILE A 133 -12.86 -0.59 -10.34
N TYR A 134 -12.75 -1.67 -11.11
CA TYR A 134 -11.84 -1.74 -12.25
C TYR A 134 -12.18 -0.66 -13.30
N ARG A 135 -13.48 -0.49 -13.62
CA ARG A 135 -13.93 0.54 -14.56
C ARG A 135 -13.65 1.94 -14.03
N GLU A 136 -13.98 2.21 -12.76
CA GLU A 136 -13.71 3.48 -12.10
C GLU A 136 -12.21 3.81 -12.10
N ALA A 137 -11.35 2.82 -11.85
CA ALA A 137 -9.90 2.98 -11.90
C ALA A 137 -9.40 3.38 -13.30
N LEU A 138 -9.95 2.77 -14.36
CA LEU A 138 -9.62 3.14 -15.75
C LEU A 138 -10.12 4.53 -16.12
N GLU A 139 -11.32 4.91 -15.70
CA GLU A 139 -11.88 6.26 -15.94
C GLU A 139 -11.06 7.34 -15.21
N ALA A 140 -10.67 7.07 -13.97
CA ALA A 140 -9.77 7.93 -13.20
C ALA A 140 -8.41 8.07 -13.92
N ALA A 141 -7.83 6.97 -14.40
CA ALA A 141 -6.57 6.98 -15.12
C ALA A 141 -6.63 7.80 -16.43
N ARG A 142 -7.71 7.69 -17.20
CA ARG A 142 -7.94 8.54 -18.39
C ARG A 142 -8.01 10.02 -18.04
N THR A 143 -8.65 10.34 -16.91
CA THR A 143 -8.77 11.73 -16.45
C THR A 143 -7.40 12.29 -16.06
N VAL A 144 -6.56 11.50 -15.40
CA VAL A 144 -5.18 11.88 -15.07
C VAL A 144 -4.37 12.14 -16.33
N GLU A 145 -4.39 11.22 -17.31
CA GLU A 145 -3.65 11.35 -18.57
C GLU A 145 -4.05 12.61 -19.36
N ASN A 146 -5.34 12.94 -19.37
CA ASN A 146 -5.84 14.11 -20.11
C ASN A 146 -5.52 15.45 -19.43
N ARG A 147 -5.20 15.48 -18.14
CA ARG A 147 -4.81 16.72 -17.43
C ARG A 147 -3.36 17.13 -17.72
N GLU A 148 -2.53 16.19 -18.18
CA GLU A 148 -1.09 16.38 -18.40
C GLU A 148 -0.74 16.72 -19.87
N LYS A 149 -1.70 16.65 -20.79
CA LYS A 149 -1.52 17.12 -22.18
C LYS A 149 -2.01 18.57 -22.28
N PRO A 150 -1.13 19.60 -22.22
CA PRO A 150 -1.55 20.94 -22.60
C PRO A 150 -1.98 20.92 -24.07
N LEU A 151 -3.07 21.64 -24.35
CA LEU A 151 -3.52 21.99 -25.70
C LEU A 151 -2.41 22.66 -26.52
#